data_AF-A0AA39QSC2-F1
#
_entry.id   AF-A0AA39QSC2-F1
#
_cell.length_a   1.000
_cell.length_b   1.000
_cell.length_c   1.000
_cell.angle_alpha   90.00
_cell.angle_beta   90.00
_cell.angle_gamma   90.00
#
_symmetry.space_group_name_H-M   'P 1'
#
loop_
_entity.id
_entity.type
_entity.pdbx_description
1 polymer ?
#
loop_
_entity_poly.entity_id
_entity_poly.type
_entity_poly.pdbx_seq_one_letter_code
_entity_poly.pdbx_strand_id
1 'polypeptide(L)'
;MADPISIISLLAIGAHSANILCALAQSIREAPREVQNISDDSRSICDILATLKEFLEEKSDSDLPIEITQSLHTPLENTCKAADKLIDRLKPFSKGEGESKKSKWMAGVRWYFSRKDVKQLGEQLSNGKSTLSVTLAVVNLIKTSNVKNDTTEIVECLKKLNIETKMAQGNAEIPEISEQSGVEEFDPRMKDVNFAMTRFLETASTAIESPTYSPWALLTDVV
;
A
#
# COMPACT_ATOMS: atom_id res chain seq x y z
N MET A 1 10.83 -12.91 17.30
CA MET A 1 11.00 -11.90 16.24
C MET A 1 10.58 -12.55 14.94
N ALA A 2 9.79 -11.89 14.09
CA ALA A 2 9.39 -12.47 12.81
C ALA A 2 10.56 -12.36 11.83
N ASP A 3 11.03 -13.50 11.32
CA ASP A 3 12.05 -13.57 10.29
C ASP A 3 11.44 -13.24 8.90
N PRO A 4 12.24 -12.72 7.94
CA PRO A 4 11.74 -12.36 6.61
C PRO A 4 11.05 -13.52 5.88
N ILE A 5 11.55 -14.76 6.05
CA ILE A 5 10.97 -15.96 5.43
C ILE A 5 9.57 -16.23 5.99
N SER A 6 9.40 -16.11 7.31
CA SER A 6 8.11 -16.22 7.98
C SER A 6 7.11 -15.19 7.44
N ILE A 7 7.53 -13.96 7.17
CA ILE A 7 6.64 -12.94 6.61
C ILE A 7 6.25 -13.25 5.16
N ILE A 8 7.20 -13.65 4.32
CA ILE A 8 6.91 -14.08 2.94
C ILE A 8 5.91 -15.24 2.94
N SER A 9 6.08 -16.21 3.86
CA SER A 9 5.15 -17.32 4.01
C SER A 9 3.75 -16.83 4.45
N LEU A 10 3.69 -15.87 5.37
CA LEU A 10 2.44 -15.31 5.86
C LEU A 10 1.72 -14.49 4.78
N LEU A 11 2.45 -13.78 3.92
CA LEU A 11 1.89 -13.07 2.75
C LEU A 11 1.28 -14.07 1.76
N ALA A 12 1.96 -15.18 1.50
CA ALA A 12 1.46 -16.23 0.62
C ALA A 12 0.19 -16.89 1.17
N ILE A 13 0.16 -17.19 2.47
CA ILE A 13 -1.02 -17.71 3.17
C ILE A 13 -2.17 -16.71 3.10
N GLY A 14 -1.91 -15.43 3.40
CA GLY A 14 -2.93 -14.38 3.35
C GLY A 14 -3.52 -14.18 1.96
N ALA A 15 -2.67 -14.19 0.92
CA ALA A 15 -3.11 -14.10 -0.46
C ALA A 15 -3.97 -15.31 -0.87
N HIS A 16 -3.65 -16.51 -0.36
CA HIS A 16 -4.44 -17.71 -0.58
C HIS A 16 -5.81 -17.62 0.10
N SER A 17 -5.87 -17.25 1.39
CA SER A 17 -7.14 -17.08 2.13
C SER A 17 -8.02 -16.01 1.48
N ALA A 18 -7.45 -14.87 1.10
CA ALA A 18 -8.20 -13.79 0.42
C ALA A 18 -8.75 -14.25 -0.95
N ASN A 19 -8.00 -15.06 -1.71
CA ASN A 19 -8.48 -15.63 -2.97
C ASN A 19 -9.66 -16.59 -2.76
N ILE A 20 -9.58 -17.48 -1.77
CA ILE A 20 -10.68 -18.39 -1.43
C ILE A 20 -11.92 -17.58 -1.03
N LEU A 21 -11.75 -16.56 -0.20
CA LEU A 21 -12.83 -15.70 0.23
C LEU A 21 -13.48 -14.96 -0.95
N CYS A 22 -12.68 -14.44 -1.87
CA CYS A 22 -13.17 -13.78 -3.08
C CYS A 22 -14.01 -14.73 -3.94
N ALA A 23 -13.49 -15.92 -4.23
CA ALA A 23 -14.20 -16.94 -5.02
C ALA A 23 -15.50 -17.39 -4.35
N LEU A 24 -15.48 -17.55 -3.02
CA LEU A 24 -16.65 -17.91 -2.23
C LEU A 24 -17.70 -16.81 -2.22
N ALA A 25 -17.30 -15.55 -2.06
CA ALA A 25 -18.21 -14.42 -2.09
C ALA A 25 -18.89 -14.27 -3.47
N GLN A 26 -18.14 -14.53 -4.55
CA GLN A 26 -18.66 -14.50 -5.93
C GLN A 26 -19.62 -15.67 -6.25
N SER A 27 -19.47 -16.83 -5.58
CA SER A 27 -20.35 -17.98 -5.82
C SER A 27 -21.77 -17.79 -5.26
N ILE A 28 -21.95 -16.84 -4.34
CA ILE A 28 -23.24 -16.51 -3.72
C ILE A 28 -24.08 -15.71 -4.72
N ARG A 29 -25.08 -16.37 -5.31
CA ARG A 29 -26.03 -15.73 -6.23
C ARG A 29 -26.85 -14.67 -5.49
N GLU A 30 -27.00 -13.48 -6.11
CA GLU A 30 -27.72 -12.34 -5.52
C GLU A 30 -27.13 -11.93 -4.16
N ALA A 31 -25.80 -11.96 -4.07
CA ALA A 31 -25.04 -11.56 -2.89
C ALA A 31 -25.46 -10.17 -2.38
N PRO A 32 -25.77 -10.03 -1.07
CA PRO A 32 -25.97 -8.74 -0.43
C PRO A 32 -24.77 -7.82 -0.63
N ARG A 33 -25.00 -6.50 -0.60
CA ARG A 33 -23.96 -5.49 -0.84
C ARG A 33 -22.73 -5.70 0.05
N GLU A 34 -22.93 -6.13 1.29
CA GLU A 34 -21.84 -6.42 2.23
C GLU A 34 -20.91 -7.54 1.72
N VAL A 35 -21.47 -8.57 1.08
CA VAL A 35 -20.70 -9.69 0.51
C VAL A 35 -19.98 -9.26 -0.76
N GLN A 36 -20.59 -8.38 -1.55
CA GLN A 36 -19.94 -7.80 -2.73
C GLN A 36 -18.72 -6.97 -2.33
N ASN A 37 -18.88 -6.08 -1.34
CA ASN A 37 -17.76 -5.31 -0.79
C ASN A 37 -16.64 -6.21 -0.27
N ILE A 38 -16.98 -7.32 0.42
CA ILE A 38 -15.99 -8.32 0.86
C ILE A 38 -15.25 -8.94 -0.32
N SER A 39 -15.93 -9.25 -1.44
CA SER A 39 -15.26 -9.77 -2.64
C SER A 39 -14.25 -8.76 -3.21
N ASP A 40 -14.63 -7.49 -3.28
CA ASP A 40 -13.76 -6.43 -3.81
C ASP A 40 -12.58 -6.14 -2.89
N ASP A 41 -12.82 -6.07 -1.58
CA ASP A 41 -11.76 -5.93 -0.57
C ASP A 41 -10.81 -7.13 -0.60
N SER A 42 -11.34 -8.35 -0.75
CA SER A 42 -10.52 -9.56 -0.84
C SER A 42 -9.63 -9.57 -2.07
N ARG A 43 -10.14 -9.12 -3.23
CA ARG A 43 -9.35 -8.99 -4.46
C ARG A 43 -8.23 -7.96 -4.26
N SER A 44 -8.56 -6.79 -3.72
CA SER A 44 -7.56 -5.76 -3.45
C SER A 44 -6.48 -6.24 -2.47
N ILE A 45 -6.85 -7.00 -1.45
CA ILE A 45 -5.88 -7.62 -0.53
C ILE A 45 -4.98 -8.60 -1.28
N CYS A 46 -5.52 -9.49 -2.12
CA CYS A 46 -4.70 -10.39 -2.94
C CYS A 46 -3.65 -9.63 -3.76
N ASP A 47 -4.04 -8.55 -4.42
CA ASP A 47 -3.14 -7.74 -5.25
C ASP A 47 -2.04 -7.10 -4.38
N ILE A 48 -2.40 -6.48 -3.26
CA ILE A 48 -1.45 -5.85 -2.34
C ILE A 48 -0.45 -6.88 -1.80
N LEU A 49 -0.94 -8.05 -1.37
CA LEU A 49 -0.10 -9.11 -0.81
C LEU A 49 0.83 -9.71 -1.87
N ALA A 50 0.38 -9.84 -3.12
CA ALA A 50 1.22 -10.28 -4.22
C ALA A 50 2.35 -9.29 -4.51
N THR A 51 2.05 -7.98 -4.56
CA THR A 51 3.07 -6.94 -4.77
C THR A 51 4.07 -6.87 -3.61
N LEU A 52 3.61 -6.96 -2.37
CA LEU A 52 4.49 -7.00 -1.20
C LEU A 52 5.38 -8.24 -1.20
N LYS A 53 4.84 -9.39 -1.63
CA LYS A 53 5.61 -10.63 -1.74
C LYS A 53 6.70 -10.51 -2.81
N GLU A 54 6.35 -10.03 -4.01
CA GLU A 54 7.31 -9.81 -5.09
C GLU A 54 8.44 -8.89 -4.66
N PHE A 55 8.12 -7.80 -3.95
CA PHE A 55 9.11 -6.88 -3.40
C PHE A 55 10.08 -7.57 -2.42
N LEU A 56 9.56 -8.42 -1.52
CA LEU A 56 10.39 -9.15 -0.56
C LEU A 56 11.23 -10.26 -1.20
N GLU A 57 10.73 -10.88 -2.27
CA GLU A 57 11.46 -11.92 -3.02
C GLU A 57 12.55 -11.31 -3.93
N GLU A 58 12.33 -10.12 -4.51
CA GLU A 58 13.29 -9.39 -5.35
C GLU A 58 14.53 -8.94 -4.54
N LYS A 59 14.36 -8.65 -3.24
CA LYS A 59 15.45 -8.21 -2.34
C LYS A 59 15.92 -9.31 -1.38
N SER A 60 16.42 -10.42 -1.91
CA SER A 60 17.05 -11.48 -1.10
C SER A 60 18.23 -11.02 -0.24
N ASP A 61 18.79 -9.82 -0.50
CA ASP A 61 19.74 -9.12 0.37
C ASP A 61 19.06 -7.87 1.02
N SER A 62 18.41 -8.10 2.16
CA SER A 62 18.34 -7.25 3.38
C SER A 62 17.99 -5.75 3.33
N ASP A 63 17.43 -5.22 2.26
CA ASP A 63 17.25 -3.76 2.15
C ASP A 63 15.87 -3.23 2.60
N LEU A 64 14.97 -4.09 3.08
CA LEU A 64 13.74 -3.63 3.73
C LEU A 64 14.00 -3.45 5.24
N PRO A 65 13.73 -2.26 5.81
CA PRO A 65 13.85 -2.04 7.24
C PRO A 65 13.14 -3.15 8.03
N ILE A 66 13.86 -3.74 8.99
CA ILE A 66 13.35 -4.81 9.87
C ILE A 66 12.07 -4.34 10.56
N GLU A 67 11.95 -3.05 10.82
CA GLU A 67 10.80 -2.37 11.40
C GLU A 67 9.54 -2.52 10.52
N ILE A 68 9.68 -2.42 9.19
CA ILE A 68 8.55 -2.58 8.26
C ILE A 68 8.08 -4.03 8.24
N THR A 69 9.04 -4.96 8.14
CA THR A 69 8.79 -6.40 8.22
C THR A 69 8.06 -6.72 9.52
N GLN A 70 8.57 -6.29 10.68
CA GLN A 70 7.91 -6.52 11.97
C GLN A 70 6.53 -5.85 12.08
N SER A 71 6.36 -4.64 11.53
CA SER A 71 5.08 -3.93 11.55
C SER A 71 3.99 -4.60 10.71
N LEU A 72 4.37 -5.41 9.72
CA LEU A 72 3.43 -6.14 8.85
C LEU A 72 2.82 -7.36 9.53
N HIS A 73 3.51 -7.98 10.49
CA HIS A 73 3.10 -9.27 11.05
C HIS A 73 1.69 -9.21 11.64
N THR A 74 1.42 -8.29 12.57
CA THR A 74 0.12 -8.21 13.26
C THR A 74 -1.03 -7.82 12.32
N PRO A 75 -0.92 -6.78 11.48
CA PRO A 75 -1.97 -6.46 10.49
C PRO A 75 -2.27 -7.61 9.55
N LEU A 76 -1.23 -8.29 9.07
CA LEU A 76 -1.37 -9.41 8.14
C LEU A 76 -2.07 -10.60 8.81
N GLU A 77 -1.60 -11.00 9.99
CA GLU A 77 -2.21 -12.08 10.78
C GLU A 77 -3.69 -11.79 11.09
N ASN A 78 -4.01 -10.56 11.46
CA ASN A 78 -5.40 -10.15 11.71
C ASN A 78 -6.27 -10.21 10.44
N THR A 79 -5.70 -9.81 9.30
CA THR A 79 -6.38 -9.86 8.00
C THR A 79 -6.64 -11.31 7.59
N CYS A 80 -5.67 -12.21 7.74
CA CYS A 80 -5.83 -13.65 7.50
C CYS A 80 -6.93 -14.25 8.39
N LYS A 81 -6.89 -13.97 9.69
CA LYS A 81 -7.91 -14.45 10.65
C LYS A 81 -9.31 -13.93 10.31
N ALA A 82 -9.43 -12.68 9.87
CA ALA A 82 -10.71 -12.13 9.43
C ALA A 82 -11.22 -12.83 8.16
N ALA A 83 -10.32 -13.08 7.20
CA ALA A 83 -10.64 -13.79 5.97
C ALA A 83 -11.12 -15.22 6.23
N ASP A 84 -10.40 -15.99 7.07
CA ASP A 84 -10.77 -17.37 7.41
C ASP A 84 -12.13 -17.43 8.13
N LYS A 85 -12.39 -16.52 9.07
CA LYS A 85 -13.69 -16.42 9.74
C LYS A 85 -14.81 -16.07 8.76
N LEU A 86 -14.55 -15.19 7.79
CA LEU A 86 -15.52 -14.86 6.74
C LEU A 86 -15.79 -16.05 5.84
N ILE A 87 -14.76 -16.84 5.48
CA ILE A 87 -14.92 -18.08 4.73
C ILE A 87 -15.87 -19.02 5.48
N ASP A 88 -15.61 -19.28 6.76
CA ASP A 88 -16.46 -20.16 7.58
C ASP A 88 -17.91 -19.67 7.69
N ARG A 89 -18.10 -18.34 7.75
CA ARG A 89 -19.43 -17.71 7.82
C ARG A 89 -20.16 -17.75 6.48
N LEU A 90 -19.45 -17.61 5.36
CA LEU A 90 -20.03 -17.54 4.02
C LEU A 90 -20.22 -18.92 3.37
N LYS A 91 -19.43 -19.93 3.77
CA LYS A 91 -19.47 -21.30 3.23
C LYS A 91 -20.86 -21.93 3.21
N PRO A 92 -21.72 -21.79 4.24
CA PRO A 92 -23.08 -22.33 4.22
C PRO A 92 -24.03 -21.68 3.21
N PHE A 93 -23.68 -20.52 2.66
CA PHE A 93 -24.50 -19.76 1.71
C PHE A 93 -24.04 -19.92 0.25
N SER A 94 -22.83 -20.47 0.04
CA SER A 94 -22.37 -20.89 -1.29
C SER A 94 -23.20 -22.08 -1.74
N LYS A 95 -23.69 -22.06 -3.00
CA LYS A 95 -24.54 -23.13 -3.55
C LYS A 95 -23.86 -24.49 -3.40
N GLY A 96 -24.38 -25.32 -2.50
CA GLY A 96 -24.27 -26.76 -2.62
C GLY A 96 -25.10 -27.20 -3.82
N GLU A 97 -24.47 -27.89 -4.76
CA GLU A 97 -25.09 -28.56 -5.89
C GLU A 97 -26.17 -29.52 -5.37
N GLY A 98 -27.45 -29.08 -5.31
CA GLY A 98 -28.59 -29.98 -5.08
C GLY A 98 -29.64 -29.62 -4.00
N GLU A 99 -29.63 -28.46 -3.34
CA GLU A 99 -30.59 -28.24 -2.23
C GLU A 99 -31.92 -27.51 -2.57
N SER A 100 -32.98 -28.12 -2.04
CA SER A 100 -34.40 -27.88 -2.30
C SER A 100 -34.95 -26.57 -1.72
N LYS A 101 -36.14 -26.14 -2.17
CA LYS A 101 -36.87 -24.90 -1.79
C LYS A 101 -36.98 -24.63 -0.26
N LYS A 102 -36.82 -25.63 0.61
CA LYS A 102 -36.75 -25.47 2.07
C LYS A 102 -35.48 -24.73 2.55
N SER A 103 -34.39 -24.75 1.79
CA SER A 103 -33.13 -24.08 2.17
C SER A 103 -33.21 -22.55 2.07
N LYS A 104 -34.05 -21.99 1.19
CA LYS A 104 -34.16 -20.53 1.02
C LYS A 104 -34.68 -19.80 2.26
N TRP A 105 -35.68 -20.36 2.96
CA TRP A 105 -36.22 -19.75 4.18
C TRP A 105 -35.22 -19.84 5.35
N MET A 106 -34.57 -21.01 5.52
CA MET A 106 -33.50 -21.16 6.50
C MET A 106 -32.27 -20.29 6.17
N ALA A 107 -31.94 -20.11 4.90
CA ALA A 107 -30.87 -19.22 4.47
C ALA A 107 -31.17 -17.75 4.80
N GLY A 108 -32.41 -17.29 4.64
CA GLY A 108 -32.82 -15.94 5.02
C GLY A 108 -32.70 -15.68 6.53
N VAL A 109 -33.19 -16.63 7.35
CA VAL A 109 -33.08 -16.54 8.82
C VAL A 109 -31.62 -16.63 9.27
N ARG A 110 -30.85 -17.60 8.75
CA ARG A 110 -29.44 -17.77 9.06
C ARG A 110 -28.61 -16.56 8.62
N TRP A 111 -28.92 -15.97 7.47
CA TRP A 111 -28.31 -14.73 7.00
C TRP A 111 -28.59 -13.58 7.95
N TYR A 112 -29.84 -13.41 8.39
CA TYR A 112 -30.20 -12.35 9.33
C TYR A 112 -29.35 -12.38 10.60
N PHE A 113 -29.15 -13.56 11.19
CA PHE A 113 -28.28 -13.73 12.36
C PHE A 113 -26.78 -13.55 12.03
N SER A 114 -26.34 -13.99 10.85
CA SER A 114 -24.93 -13.88 10.44
C SER A 114 -24.54 -12.49 9.96
N ARG A 115 -25.50 -11.65 9.56
CA ARG A 115 -25.24 -10.36 8.91
C ARG A 115 -24.41 -9.42 9.77
N LYS A 116 -24.65 -9.38 11.08
CA LYS A 116 -23.89 -8.54 12.02
C LYS A 116 -22.42 -8.99 12.07
N ASP A 117 -22.19 -10.29 12.23
CA ASP A 117 -20.85 -10.88 12.26
C ASP A 117 -20.13 -10.66 10.92
N VAL A 118 -20.79 -10.91 9.80
CA VAL A 118 -20.22 -10.72 8.45
C VAL A 118 -19.85 -9.26 8.22
N LYS A 119 -20.70 -8.32 8.65
CA LYS A 119 -20.40 -6.89 8.56
C LYS A 119 -19.18 -6.51 9.41
N GLN A 120 -19.15 -6.95 10.67
CA GLN A 120 -18.04 -6.66 11.57
C GLN A 120 -16.71 -7.25 11.07
N LEU A 121 -16.73 -8.50 10.58
CA LEU A 121 -15.56 -9.12 10.00
C LEU A 121 -15.15 -8.45 8.68
N GLY A 122 -16.11 -8.01 7.87
CA GLY A 122 -15.87 -7.20 6.67
C GLY A 122 -15.19 -5.87 6.99
N GLU A 123 -15.61 -5.18 8.06
CA GLU A 123 -14.94 -3.97 8.55
C GLU A 123 -13.51 -4.27 9.01
N GLN A 124 -13.28 -5.39 9.69
CA GLN A 124 -11.92 -5.83 10.06
C GLN A 124 -11.06 -6.10 8.81
N LEU A 125 -11.62 -6.76 7.80
CA LEU A 125 -10.94 -7.02 6.53
C LEU A 125 -10.59 -5.71 5.79
N SER A 126 -11.54 -4.77 5.73
CA SER A 126 -11.32 -3.44 5.15
C SER A 126 -10.26 -2.63 5.89
N ASN A 127 -10.23 -2.69 7.23
CA ASN A 127 -9.18 -2.03 8.02
C ASN A 127 -7.80 -2.66 7.78
N GLY A 128 -7.76 -3.99 7.66
CA GLY A 128 -6.57 -4.73 7.26
C GLY A 128 -6.06 -4.28 5.90
N LYS A 129 -6.94 -4.23 4.89
CA LYS A 129 -6.64 -3.68 3.55
C LYS A 129 -6.03 -2.29 3.64
N SER A 130 -6.69 -1.34 4.32
CA SER A 130 -6.18 0.04 4.45
C SER A 130 -4.78 0.08 5.05
N THR A 131 -4.52 -0.72 6.08
CA THR A 131 -3.21 -0.81 6.72
C THR A 131 -2.16 -1.35 5.75
N LEU A 132 -2.47 -2.45 5.07
CA LEU A 132 -1.57 -3.07 4.08
C LEU A 132 -1.30 -2.13 2.89
N SER A 133 -2.30 -1.38 2.43
CA SER A 133 -2.14 -0.36 1.38
C SER A 133 -1.18 0.75 1.80
N VAL A 134 -1.28 1.24 3.03
CA VAL A 134 -0.34 2.25 3.57
C VAL A 134 1.07 1.67 3.61
N THR A 135 1.22 0.42 4.08
CA THR A 135 2.54 -0.22 4.08
C THR A 135 3.10 -0.36 2.67
N LEU A 136 2.29 -0.76 1.69
CA LEU A 136 2.71 -0.84 0.29
C LEU A 136 3.16 0.53 -0.25
N ALA A 137 2.44 1.61 0.10
CA ALA A 137 2.84 2.97 -0.28
C ALA A 137 4.20 3.36 0.32
N VAL A 138 4.45 3.01 1.60
CA VAL A 138 5.75 3.23 2.26
C VAL A 138 6.86 2.41 1.59
N VAL A 139 6.60 1.14 1.28
CA VAL A 139 7.54 0.27 0.57
C VAL A 139 7.89 0.85 -0.81
N ASN A 140 6.90 1.31 -1.56
CA ASN A 140 7.11 1.96 -2.86
C ASN A 140 7.89 3.28 -2.74
N LEU A 141 7.66 4.06 -1.69
CA LEU A 141 8.42 5.28 -1.41
C LEU A 141 9.90 4.95 -1.16
N ILE A 142 10.18 3.92 -0.35
CA ILE A 142 11.55 3.46 -0.09
C ILE A 142 12.20 2.94 -1.37
N LYS A 143 11.48 2.14 -2.17
CA LYS A 143 11.96 1.66 -3.48
C LYS A 143 12.37 2.84 -4.37
N THR A 144 11.51 3.85 -4.47
CA THR A 144 11.76 5.03 -5.32
C THR A 144 12.91 5.89 -4.78
N SER A 145 13.03 6.01 -3.46
CA SER A 145 14.13 6.74 -2.81
C SER A 145 15.48 6.09 -3.07
N ASN A 146 15.58 4.76 -2.92
CA ASN A 146 16.81 4.03 -3.19
C ASN A 146 17.19 4.13 -4.67
N VAL A 147 16.23 3.93 -5.58
CA VAL A 147 16.47 4.11 -7.03
C VAL A 147 16.99 5.51 -7.35
N LYS A 148 16.45 6.56 -6.70
CA LYS A 148 16.94 7.92 -6.87
C LYS A 148 18.37 8.07 -6.37
N ASN A 149 18.69 7.52 -5.19
CA ASN A 149 20.04 7.56 -4.63
C ASN A 149 21.05 6.83 -5.53
N ASP A 150 20.73 5.62 -5.97
CA ASP A 150 21.57 4.82 -6.87
C ASP A 150 21.77 5.55 -8.21
N THR A 151 20.73 6.18 -8.74
CA THR A 151 20.81 6.98 -9.98
C THR A 151 21.74 8.19 -9.78
N THR A 152 21.70 8.85 -8.62
CA THR A 152 22.62 9.96 -8.33
C THR A 152 24.06 9.50 -8.22
N GLU A 153 24.30 8.34 -7.59
CA GLU A 153 25.64 7.75 -7.50
C GLU A 153 26.18 7.32 -8.87
N ILE A 154 25.33 6.76 -9.73
CA ILE A 154 25.68 6.44 -11.12
C ILE A 154 26.01 7.71 -11.91
N VAL A 155 25.22 8.77 -11.77
CA VAL A 155 25.48 10.06 -12.43
C VAL A 155 26.80 10.67 -11.94
N GLU A 156 27.12 10.56 -10.65
CA GLU A 156 28.41 11.00 -10.11
C GLU A 156 29.58 10.15 -10.63
N CYS A 157 29.43 8.82 -10.68
CA CYS A 157 30.41 7.92 -11.28
C CYS A 157 30.65 8.25 -12.76
N LEU A 158 29.58 8.50 -13.52
CA LEU A 158 29.67 8.89 -14.93
C LEU A 158 30.36 10.25 -15.11
N LYS A 159 30.07 11.23 -14.25
CA LYS A 159 30.77 12.53 -14.25
C LYS A 159 32.25 12.34 -13.97
N LYS A 160 32.60 11.51 -12.99
CA LYS A 160 34.00 11.22 -12.62
C LYS A 160 34.76 10.53 -13.76
N LEU A 161 34.17 9.52 -14.39
CA LEU A 161 34.74 8.84 -15.55
C LEU A 161 34.92 9.78 -16.75
N ASN A 162 33.97 10.70 -16.99
CA ASN A 162 34.08 11.71 -18.05
C ASN A 162 35.21 12.73 -17.79
N ILE A 163 35.47 13.07 -16.52
CA ILE A 163 36.60 13.93 -16.14
C ILE A 163 37.93 13.18 -16.32
N GLU A 164 38.00 11.93 -15.89
CA GLU A 164 39.20 11.09 -16.01
C GLU A 164 39.58 10.80 -17.48
N THR A 165 38.59 10.56 -18.34
CA THR A 165 38.81 10.41 -19.80
C THR A 165 39.27 11.72 -20.45
N LYS A 166 38.69 12.87 -20.08
CA LYS A 166 39.18 14.20 -20.53
C LYS A 166 40.60 14.52 -20.06
N MET A 167 40.98 14.08 -18.86
CA MET A 167 42.33 14.26 -18.31
C MET A 167 43.35 13.30 -18.95
N ALA A 168 42.92 12.09 -19.32
CA ALA A 168 43.73 11.14 -20.08
C ALA A 168 43.95 11.53 -21.54
N GLN A 169 43.13 12.45 -22.07
CA GLN A 169 43.10 12.87 -23.47
C GLN A 169 43.65 14.29 -23.67
N GLY A 170 44.63 14.68 -22.85
CA GLY A 170 45.13 16.05 -22.68
C GLY A 170 45.32 16.89 -23.96
N ASN A 171 45.13 18.20 -23.82
CA ASN A 171 45.32 19.25 -24.83
C ASN A 171 44.42 19.18 -26.07
N ALA A 172 43.23 19.79 -25.98
CA ALA A 172 42.64 20.55 -27.08
C ALA A 172 41.66 21.59 -26.52
N GLU A 173 41.76 22.82 -27.02
CA GLU A 173 41.22 24.08 -26.49
C GLU A 173 39.68 24.15 -26.38
N ILE A 174 39.21 25.01 -25.46
CA ILE A 174 37.81 25.34 -25.12
C ILE A 174 37.19 26.27 -26.21
N PRO A 175 35.85 26.48 -26.27
CA PRO A 175 35.29 27.53 -25.42
C PRO A 175 33.94 27.22 -24.73
N GLU A 176 33.80 27.95 -23.62
CA GLU A 176 32.67 28.22 -22.72
C GLU A 176 31.26 28.12 -23.31
N ILE A 177 30.33 27.60 -22.51
CA ILE A 177 28.95 28.09 -22.49
C ILE A 177 28.47 28.20 -21.04
N SER A 178 27.99 29.39 -20.71
CA SER A 178 27.64 29.93 -19.41
C SER A 178 26.67 29.10 -18.59
N GLU A 179 27.01 28.92 -17.31
CA GLU A 179 26.05 28.67 -16.23
C GLU A 179 25.25 29.95 -15.97
N GLN A 180 23.93 29.89 -16.12
CA GLN A 180 23.02 30.85 -15.48
C GLN A 180 22.35 30.18 -14.28
N SER A 181 22.69 30.74 -13.13
CA SER A 181 22.24 30.47 -11.77
C SER A 181 20.75 30.76 -11.56
N GLY A 182 20.08 29.85 -10.85
CA GLY A 182 18.85 30.09 -10.12
C GLY A 182 18.85 29.23 -8.86
N VAL A 183 19.74 29.55 -7.92
CA VAL A 183 19.83 28.86 -6.62
C VAL A 183 18.77 29.46 -5.70
N GLU A 184 17.62 28.79 -5.58
CA GLU A 184 16.87 28.85 -4.33
C GLU A 184 17.63 28.00 -3.31
N GLU A 185 17.94 28.63 -2.18
CA GLU A 185 18.73 28.10 -1.08
C GLU A 185 18.11 26.82 -0.53
N PHE A 186 18.68 25.68 -0.92
CA PHE A 186 18.22 24.36 -0.51
C PHE A 186 18.76 24.07 0.90
N ASP A 187 17.87 24.08 1.91
CA ASP A 187 18.23 23.74 3.28
C ASP A 187 18.82 22.32 3.32
N PRO A 188 20.11 22.15 3.67
CA PRO A 188 20.78 20.85 3.64
C PRO A 188 20.15 19.83 4.61
N ARG A 189 19.30 20.28 5.55
CA ARG A 189 18.56 19.40 6.48
C ARG A 189 17.39 18.67 5.82
N MET A 190 16.91 19.12 4.66
CA MET A 190 15.84 18.41 3.90
C MET A 190 16.26 17.05 3.34
N LYS A 191 17.55 16.70 3.39
CA LYS A 191 18.04 15.36 3.03
C LYS A 191 17.90 14.34 4.16
N ASP A 192 17.68 14.79 5.40
CA ASP A 192 17.40 13.91 6.52
C ASP A 192 15.93 13.50 6.49
N VAL A 193 15.69 12.20 6.25
CA VAL A 193 14.35 11.61 6.13
C VAL A 193 13.52 11.83 7.41
N ASN A 194 14.16 11.81 8.58
CA ASN A 194 13.47 12.08 9.85
C ASN A 194 13.06 13.54 9.97
N PHE A 195 13.91 14.46 9.49
CA PHE A 195 13.59 15.89 9.46
C PHE A 195 12.46 16.21 8.48
N ALA A 196 12.52 15.66 7.26
CA ALA A 196 11.49 15.83 6.25
C ALA A 196 10.13 15.27 6.72
N MET A 197 10.13 14.09 7.36
CA MET A 197 8.93 13.48 7.91
C MET A 197 8.34 14.29 9.08
N THR A 198 9.18 14.77 9.99
CA THR A 198 8.73 15.61 11.12
C THR A 198 8.09 16.91 10.61
N ARG A 199 8.71 17.56 9.63
CA ARG A 199 8.22 18.82 9.04
C ARG A 199 6.93 18.62 8.23
N PHE A 200 6.80 17.50 7.52
CA PHE A 200 5.56 17.15 6.82
C PHE A 200 4.40 16.93 7.81
N LEU A 201 4.64 16.18 8.89
CA LEU A 201 3.63 15.93 9.92
C LEU A 201 3.23 17.21 10.67
N GLU A 202 4.18 18.10 10.94
CA GLU A 202 3.95 19.41 11.56
C GLU A 202 3.19 20.39 10.63
N THR A 203 3.47 20.32 9.32
CA THR A 203 2.73 21.10 8.31
C THR A 203 1.30 20.55 8.14
N ALA A 204 1.14 19.22 8.16
CA ALA A 204 -0.18 18.59 8.11
C ALA A 204 -1.00 18.88 9.37
N SER A 205 -0.39 18.94 10.56
CA SER A 205 -1.09 19.28 11.79
C SER A 205 -1.54 20.75 11.83
N THR A 206 -0.72 21.67 11.33
CA THR A 206 -1.06 23.10 11.26
C THR A 206 -2.09 23.43 10.16
N ALA A 207 -2.13 22.65 9.08
CA ALA A 207 -3.14 22.76 8.04
C ALA A 207 -4.55 22.31 8.50
N ILE A 208 -4.66 21.55 9.59
CA ILE A 208 -5.94 21.11 10.16
C ILE A 208 -6.54 22.18 11.11
N GLU A 209 -5.72 23.11 11.62
CA GLU A 209 -6.15 24.13 12.59
C GLU A 209 -6.46 25.52 11.99
N SER A 210 -6.33 25.71 10.67
CA SER A 210 -6.63 27.01 10.03
C SER A 210 -7.97 26.96 9.28
N PRO A 211 -8.96 27.82 9.60
CA PRO A 211 -10.18 27.90 8.80
C PRO A 211 -9.86 28.45 7.41
N THR A 212 -10.36 27.76 6.40
CA THR A 212 -10.18 28.03 4.98
C THR A 212 -10.51 29.48 4.60
N TYR A 213 -9.50 30.28 4.28
CA TYR A 213 -9.68 31.50 3.49
C TYR A 213 -9.54 31.13 2.01
N SER A 214 -10.68 31.07 1.31
CA SER A 214 -10.73 30.87 -0.13
C SER A 214 -10.55 32.23 -0.83
N PRO A 215 -9.56 32.42 -1.72
CA PRO A 215 -9.35 33.69 -2.44
C PRO A 215 -10.43 33.99 -3.50
N TRP A 216 -11.41 33.09 -3.69
CA TRP A 216 -12.41 33.18 -4.76
C TRP A 216 -13.82 33.51 -4.28
N ALA A 217 -14.01 33.73 -2.98
CA ALA A 217 -15.30 34.19 -2.47
C ALA A 217 -15.26 35.71 -2.30
N LEU A 218 -15.40 36.46 -3.39
CA LEU A 218 -15.99 37.80 -3.46
C LEU A 218 -15.90 38.32 -4.90
N LEU A 219 -17.01 38.22 -5.64
CA LEU A 219 -17.51 39.22 -6.60
C LEU A 219 -18.65 38.58 -7.42
N THR A 220 -19.89 38.87 -7.03
CA THR A 220 -20.96 39.37 -7.91
C THR A 220 -22.29 39.36 -7.15
N ASP A 221 -22.61 40.50 -6.53
CA ASP A 221 -23.99 40.94 -6.29
C ASP A 221 -23.98 42.45 -6.01
N VAL A 222 -24.09 43.26 -7.07
CA VAL A 222 -24.59 44.66 -7.17
C VAL A 222 -24.67 44.91 -8.70
N VAL A 223 -25.79 45.15 -9.41
CA VAL A 223 -27.11 45.81 -9.18
C VAL A 223 -28.19 45.02 -9.93
#